data_AF-A0A1C0SYS2-F1
#
_entry.id   AF-A0A1C0SYS2-F1
#
_cell.length_a   1.000
_cell.length_b   1.000
_cell.length_c   1.000
_cell.angle_alpha   90.00
_cell.angle_beta   90.00
_cell.angle_gamma   90.00
#
_symmetry.space_group_name_H-M   'P 1'
#
loop_
_entity.id
_entity.type
_entity.pdbx_description
1 polymer ?
#
loop_
_entity_poly.entity_id
_entity_poly.type
_entity_poly.pdbx_seq_one_letter_code
_entity_poly.pdbx_strand_id
1 'polypeptide(L)'
;MNQGNNGKRIKLHFDGKRLNATENGRYAGGWDGVSGEKGLQEPQWQEIIDRGPIPEGVYDVDQLQYPPPAGSWERFKGRINRGTWKGLENAWGNSRAFLNATSTTHPKAAHRSGFSIHGGTDPGSAGCIDLTNGMDRFADFYRKTGQSAELNVSYPEYDSDDFTFEALERKYAPAAAPEADNRWDPDGARNRRSFSLRDALRIFE
;
A
#
# COMPACT_ATOMS: atom_id res chain seq x y z
N MET A 1 -13.36 20.66 -32.02
CA MET A 1 -12.83 21.75 -31.17
C MET A 1 -12.17 21.08 -29.96
N ASN A 2 -10.84 21.00 -29.95
CA ASN A 2 -10.08 20.27 -28.94
C ASN A 2 -9.63 21.28 -27.88
N GLN A 3 -10.24 21.29 -26.69
CA GLN A 3 -9.87 22.23 -25.64
C GLN A 3 -8.56 21.79 -24.96
N GLY A 4 -7.51 22.55 -25.24
CA GLY A 4 -6.34 22.85 -24.41
C GLY A 4 -5.85 21.82 -23.40
N ASN A 5 -4.81 21.07 -23.76
CA ASN A 5 -3.81 20.66 -22.78
C ASN A 5 -3.07 21.92 -22.31
N ASN A 6 -3.38 22.40 -21.10
CA ASN A 6 -2.82 23.61 -20.48
C ASN A 6 -1.32 23.51 -20.12
N GLY A 7 -0.49 22.81 -20.89
CA GLY A 7 0.96 22.67 -20.66
C GLY A 7 1.36 21.94 -19.36
N LYS A 8 0.39 21.56 -18.52
CA LYS A 8 0.60 20.83 -17.27
C LYS A 8 0.78 19.35 -17.58
N ARG A 9 1.99 18.84 -17.39
CA ARG A 9 2.27 17.40 -17.44
C ARG A 9 2.10 16.84 -16.04
N ILE A 10 0.99 16.17 -15.80
CA ILE A 10 0.76 15.44 -14.55
C ILE A 10 1.33 14.04 -14.69
N LYS A 11 2.13 13.66 -13.70
CA LYS A 11 2.57 12.28 -13.53
C LYS A 11 2.17 11.79 -12.15
N LEU A 12 1.59 10.62 -12.11
CA LEU A 12 1.30 9.90 -10.89
C LEU A 12 2.31 8.77 -10.72
N HIS A 13 2.66 8.47 -9.47
CA HIS A 13 3.49 7.34 -9.12
C HIS A 13 2.87 6.59 -7.95
N PHE A 14 2.63 5.29 -8.13
CA PHE A 14 2.11 4.41 -7.10
C PHE A 14 3.17 3.39 -6.69
N ASP A 15 3.46 3.32 -5.39
CA ASP A 15 4.50 2.45 -4.81
C ASP A 15 3.96 1.21 -4.07
N GLY A 16 2.65 0.98 -4.15
CA GLY A 16 1.94 -0.06 -3.40
C GLY A 16 1.29 0.42 -2.11
N LYS A 17 1.73 1.56 -1.57
CA LYS A 17 1.22 2.14 -0.32
C LYS A 17 0.75 3.59 -0.48
N ARG A 18 1.29 4.30 -1.48
CA ARG A 18 1.05 5.72 -1.70
C ARG A 18 1.01 6.05 -3.18
N LEU A 19 0.02 6.86 -3.56
CA LEU A 19 -0.08 7.50 -4.85
C LEU A 19 0.45 8.94 -4.73
N ASN A 20 1.53 9.27 -5.39
CA ASN A 20 2.12 10.61 -5.40
C ASN A 20 1.90 11.28 -6.75
N ALA A 21 1.59 12.58 -6.75
CA ALA A 21 1.44 13.39 -7.95
C ALA A 21 2.59 14.38 -8.09
N THR A 22 3.04 14.55 -9.34
CA THR A 22 3.91 15.64 -9.75
C THR A 22 3.27 16.44 -10.88
N GLU A 23 3.41 17.75 -10.81
CA GLU A 23 3.02 18.69 -11.86
C GLU A 23 4.30 19.35 -12.39
N ASN A 24 4.62 19.10 -13.66
CA ASN A 24 5.86 19.59 -14.29
C ASN A 24 7.13 19.25 -13.47
N GLY A 25 7.16 18.05 -12.88
CA GLY A 25 8.28 17.53 -12.09
C GLY A 25 8.35 18.04 -10.64
N ARG A 26 7.42 18.89 -10.21
CA ARG A 26 7.31 19.34 -8.81
C ARG A 26 6.23 18.55 -8.09
N TYR A 27 6.47 18.18 -6.83
CA TYR A 27 5.47 17.53 -6.00
C TYR A 27 4.20 18.37 -5.91
N ALA A 28 3.06 17.74 -6.16
CA ALA A 28 1.75 18.39 -6.23
C ALA A 28 0.70 17.77 -5.30
N GLY A 29 0.99 16.61 -4.71
CA GLY A 29 0.11 15.94 -3.76
C GLY A 29 0.46 14.48 -3.56
N GLY A 30 -0.17 13.85 -2.56
CA GLY A 30 -0.05 12.41 -2.34
C GLY A 30 -1.17 11.88 -1.46
N TRP A 31 -1.54 10.64 -1.71
CA TRP A 31 -2.66 9.95 -1.07
C TRP A 31 -2.21 8.56 -0.68
N ASP A 32 -2.57 8.13 0.52
CA ASP A 32 -2.39 6.74 0.89
C ASP A 32 -3.32 5.88 0.04
N GLY A 33 -2.85 4.70 -0.33
CA GLY A 33 -3.63 3.80 -1.16
C GLY A 33 -3.06 2.40 -1.15
N VAL A 34 -3.91 1.43 -1.40
CA VAL A 34 -3.52 0.02 -1.44
C VAL A 34 -3.97 -0.61 -2.74
N SER A 35 -3.29 -1.69 -3.13
CA SER A 35 -3.73 -2.52 -4.25
C SER A 35 -3.70 -3.98 -3.86
N GLY A 36 -4.65 -4.75 -4.38
CA GLY A 36 -4.81 -6.16 -4.02
C GLY A 36 -5.67 -6.36 -2.78
N GLU A 37 -6.14 -7.59 -2.62
CA GLU A 37 -6.92 -8.06 -1.48
C GLU A 37 -6.04 -8.06 -0.22
N LYS A 38 -6.65 -7.88 0.95
CA LYS A 38 -5.92 -7.96 2.23
C LYS A 38 -5.12 -9.27 2.33
N GLY A 39 -3.81 -9.14 2.57
CA GLY A 39 -2.87 -10.28 2.61
C GLY A 39 -2.25 -10.67 1.26
N LEU A 40 -2.72 -10.07 0.16
CA LEU A 40 -2.21 -10.25 -1.20
C LEU A 40 -1.79 -8.91 -1.82
N GLN A 41 -1.27 -7.98 -1.00
CA GLN A 41 -0.90 -6.62 -1.44
C GLN A 41 0.58 -6.51 -1.85
N GLU A 42 1.34 -7.58 -1.64
CA GLU A 42 2.77 -7.64 -1.97
C GLU A 42 3.01 -7.91 -3.46
N PRO A 43 4.11 -7.42 -4.04
CA PRO A 43 4.34 -7.45 -5.50
C PRO A 43 4.48 -8.85 -6.09
N GLN A 44 4.93 -9.84 -5.31
CA GLN A 44 4.99 -11.24 -5.74
C GLN A 44 3.61 -11.83 -6.10
N TRP A 45 2.52 -11.20 -5.64
CA TRP A 45 1.16 -11.65 -5.91
C TRP A 45 0.52 -11.01 -7.14
N GLN A 46 1.25 -10.17 -7.90
CA GLN A 46 0.73 -9.49 -9.10
C GLN A 46 0.17 -10.43 -10.17
N GLU A 47 0.58 -11.71 -10.20
CA GLU A 47 0.03 -12.70 -11.12
C GLU A 47 -1.34 -13.27 -10.71
N ILE A 48 -1.77 -13.06 -9.46
CA ILE A 48 -3.06 -13.58 -8.98
C ILE A 48 -4.19 -12.72 -9.56
N ILE A 49 -4.91 -13.31 -10.52
CA ILE A 49 -6.05 -12.69 -11.18
C ILE A 49 -7.12 -12.31 -10.15
N ASP A 50 -7.68 -11.11 -10.32
CA ASP A 50 -8.76 -10.53 -9.52
C ASP A 50 -8.51 -10.44 -8.00
N ARG A 51 -7.27 -10.58 -7.54
CA ARG A 51 -6.92 -10.54 -6.10
C ARG A 51 -5.58 -9.89 -5.81
N GLY A 52 -4.57 -10.12 -6.66
CA GLY A 52 -3.25 -9.54 -6.50
C GLY A 52 -3.24 -8.04 -6.78
N PRO A 53 -2.16 -7.34 -6.39
CA PRO A 53 -2.05 -5.91 -6.62
C PRO A 53 -1.93 -5.61 -8.11
N ILE A 54 -2.10 -4.34 -8.48
CA ILE A 54 -1.98 -3.86 -9.85
C ILE A 54 -0.59 -4.20 -10.40
N PRO A 55 -0.48 -4.70 -11.64
CA PRO A 55 0.82 -4.98 -12.25
C PRO A 55 1.69 -3.73 -12.36
N GLU A 56 3.00 -3.88 -12.21
CA GLU A 56 3.98 -2.82 -12.49
C GLU A 56 3.95 -2.44 -13.97
N GLY A 57 4.07 -1.15 -14.23
CA GLY A 57 3.94 -0.63 -15.58
C GLY A 57 3.56 0.84 -15.65
N VAL A 58 3.24 1.26 -16.87
CA VAL A 58 2.78 2.60 -17.18
C VAL A 58 1.33 2.52 -17.66
N TYR A 59 0.50 3.38 -17.11
CA TYR A 59 -0.93 3.43 -17.36
C TYR A 59 -1.36 4.85 -17.71
N ASP A 60 -2.28 4.97 -18.65
CA ASP A 60 -3.04 6.20 -18.87
C ASP A 60 -4.24 6.24 -17.92
N VAL A 61 -4.44 7.37 -17.25
CA VAL A 61 -5.54 7.59 -16.33
C VAL A 61 -6.72 8.24 -17.06
N ASP A 62 -7.86 7.54 -17.10
CA ASP A 62 -9.06 8.05 -17.74
C ASP A 62 -9.74 9.18 -16.96
N GLN A 63 -10.72 9.82 -17.58
CA GLN A 63 -11.58 10.81 -16.94
C GLN A 63 -12.30 10.25 -15.71
N LEU A 64 -12.55 11.09 -14.71
CA LEU A 64 -13.33 10.69 -13.54
C LEU A 64 -14.77 10.33 -13.92
N GLN A 65 -15.22 9.19 -13.40
CA GLN A 65 -16.61 8.77 -13.39
C GLN A 65 -17.20 8.97 -12.00
N TYR A 66 -18.52 9.11 -11.95
CA TYR A 66 -19.28 9.38 -10.72
C TYR A 66 -20.39 8.34 -10.54
N PRO A 67 -20.80 8.08 -9.28
CA PRO A 67 -21.90 7.18 -9.00
C PRO A 67 -23.18 7.66 -9.68
N PRO A 68 -24.06 6.74 -10.10
CA PRO A 68 -25.32 7.11 -10.72
C PRO A 68 -26.18 8.02 -9.80
N PRO A 69 -26.94 8.96 -10.37
CA PRO A 69 -27.76 9.90 -9.60
C PRO A 69 -28.74 9.19 -8.65
N ALA A 70 -29.06 9.86 -7.54
CA ALA A 70 -30.09 9.41 -6.60
C ALA A 70 -31.41 9.12 -7.32
N GLY A 71 -32.04 7.99 -7.00
CA GLY A 71 -33.31 7.57 -7.60
C GLY A 71 -33.22 6.96 -9.01
N SER A 72 -32.05 6.95 -9.64
CA SER A 72 -31.89 6.32 -10.97
C SER A 72 -31.98 4.79 -10.91
N TRP A 73 -32.44 4.18 -12.02
CA TRP A 73 -32.46 2.72 -12.17
C TRP A 73 -31.06 2.11 -12.03
N GLU A 74 -30.04 2.81 -12.51
CA GLU A 74 -28.65 2.34 -12.41
C GLU A 74 -28.15 2.36 -10.96
N ARG A 75 -28.59 3.35 -10.15
CA ARG A 75 -28.32 3.35 -8.71
C ARG A 75 -29.02 2.20 -8.00
N PHE A 76 -30.25 1.88 -8.38
CA PHE A 76 -30.95 0.69 -7.85
C PHE A 76 -30.20 -0.59 -8.17
N LYS A 77 -29.71 -0.77 -9.41
CA LYS A 77 -28.85 -1.90 -9.77
C LYS A 77 -27.61 -1.97 -8.88
N GLY A 78 -26.95 -0.83 -8.61
CA GLY A 78 -25.79 -0.77 -7.72
C GLY A 78 -26.05 -1.33 -6.33
N ARG A 79 -27.22 -1.03 -5.74
CA ARG A 79 -27.65 -1.55 -4.42
C ARG A 79 -27.80 -3.07 -4.37
N ILE A 80 -28.12 -3.69 -5.50
CA ILE A 80 -28.24 -5.15 -5.64
C ILE A 80 -26.99 -5.76 -6.30
N ASN A 81 -25.84 -5.09 -6.18
CA ASN A 81 -24.53 -5.51 -6.73
C ASN A 81 -24.54 -5.76 -8.25
N ARG A 82 -25.34 -4.98 -8.98
CA ARG A 82 -25.43 -4.99 -10.45
C ARG A 82 -25.11 -3.60 -11.03
N GLY A 83 -25.09 -3.51 -12.35
CA GLY A 83 -24.82 -2.26 -13.06
C GLY A 83 -23.34 -1.88 -13.05
N THR A 84 -23.07 -0.63 -13.43
CA THR A 84 -21.70 -0.11 -13.61
C THR A 84 -21.00 0.27 -12.30
N TRP A 85 -21.76 0.39 -11.19
CA TRP A 85 -21.29 0.84 -9.88
C TRP A 85 -21.75 -0.11 -8.76
N LYS A 86 -21.38 -1.38 -8.87
CA LYS A 86 -21.78 -2.46 -7.94
C LYS A 86 -21.28 -2.15 -6.53
N GLY A 87 -22.13 -2.27 -5.51
CA GLY A 87 -21.76 -1.92 -4.14
C GLY A 87 -21.72 -0.40 -3.86
N LEU A 88 -22.05 0.43 -4.86
CA LEU A 88 -22.16 1.88 -4.74
C LEU A 88 -20.89 2.53 -4.15
N GLU A 89 -21.06 3.59 -3.36
CA GLU A 89 -19.96 4.36 -2.78
C GLU A 89 -19.12 3.54 -1.78
N ASN A 90 -19.66 2.46 -1.19
CA ASN A 90 -18.89 1.62 -0.27
C ASN A 90 -17.73 0.91 -0.97
N ALA A 91 -17.93 0.47 -2.22
CA ALA A 91 -16.93 -0.28 -2.98
C ALA A 91 -16.06 0.60 -3.89
N TRP A 92 -16.54 1.77 -4.30
CA TRP A 92 -15.88 2.61 -5.32
C TRP A 92 -15.68 4.07 -4.90
N GLY A 93 -16.22 4.49 -3.75
CA GLY A 93 -16.24 5.89 -3.32
C GLY A 93 -17.15 6.77 -4.18
N ASN A 94 -16.97 8.09 -4.05
CA ASN A 94 -17.77 9.08 -4.79
C ASN A 94 -17.25 9.34 -6.21
N SER A 95 -16.12 8.75 -6.59
CA SER A 95 -15.58 8.82 -7.94
C SER A 95 -14.57 7.71 -8.20
N ARG A 96 -14.31 7.42 -9.47
CA ARG A 96 -13.24 6.51 -9.91
C ARG A 96 -12.65 6.97 -11.24
N ALA A 97 -11.44 6.57 -11.56
CA ALA A 97 -10.82 6.73 -12.87
C ALA A 97 -10.29 5.38 -13.36
N PHE A 98 -10.68 4.93 -14.55
CA PHE A 98 -10.13 3.70 -15.12
C PHE A 98 -8.68 3.88 -15.56
N LEU A 99 -7.95 2.78 -15.61
CA LEU A 99 -6.55 2.72 -15.99
C LEU A 99 -6.39 1.86 -17.24
N ASN A 100 -5.79 2.44 -18.27
CA ASN A 100 -5.47 1.74 -19.51
C ASN A 100 -3.96 1.48 -19.54
N ALA A 101 -3.57 0.20 -19.60
CA ALA A 101 -2.16 -0.15 -19.63
C ALA A 101 -1.52 0.31 -20.94
N THR A 102 -0.50 1.17 -20.83
CA THR A 102 0.36 1.57 -21.95
C THR A 102 1.54 0.59 -22.06
N SER A 103 2.07 0.15 -20.92
CA SER A 103 3.07 -0.90 -20.81
C SER A 103 2.97 -1.62 -19.46
N THR A 104 3.34 -2.90 -19.43
CA THR A 104 3.40 -3.68 -18.19
C THR A 104 4.75 -4.37 -18.16
N THR A 105 5.49 -4.22 -17.05
CA THR A 105 6.81 -4.82 -16.87
C THR A 105 6.72 -6.23 -16.30
N HIS A 106 5.61 -6.56 -15.64
CA HIS A 106 5.39 -7.89 -15.06
C HIS A 106 4.87 -8.91 -16.12
N PRO A 107 5.70 -9.87 -16.58
CA PRO A 107 5.41 -10.68 -17.77
C PRO A 107 4.19 -11.59 -17.60
N LYS A 108 3.97 -12.11 -16.38
CA LYS A 108 2.85 -13.02 -16.09
C LYS A 108 1.54 -12.32 -15.78
N ALA A 109 1.55 -10.99 -15.59
CA ALA A 109 0.38 -10.22 -15.22
C ALA A 109 -0.08 -9.25 -16.31
N ALA A 110 0.65 -9.19 -17.44
CA ALA A 110 0.36 -8.31 -18.58
C ALA A 110 -1.02 -8.54 -19.24
N HIS A 111 -1.65 -9.69 -18.99
CA HIS A 111 -2.99 -9.99 -19.50
C HIS A 111 -4.12 -9.43 -18.61
N ARG A 112 -3.82 -8.99 -17.39
CA ARG A 112 -4.81 -8.42 -16.46
C ARG A 112 -5.16 -7.00 -16.88
N SER A 113 -6.42 -6.61 -16.70
CA SER A 113 -6.95 -5.31 -17.10
C SER A 113 -8.20 -4.94 -16.28
N GLY A 114 -8.84 -3.81 -16.61
CA GLY A 114 -10.04 -3.35 -15.90
C GLY A 114 -9.75 -2.65 -14.58
N PHE A 115 -8.50 -2.20 -14.40
CA PHE A 115 -8.06 -1.50 -13.20
C PHE A 115 -8.60 -0.08 -13.12
N SER A 116 -8.71 0.43 -11.91
CA SER A 116 -9.11 1.81 -11.65
C SER A 116 -8.41 2.38 -10.43
N ILE A 117 -8.33 3.70 -10.34
CA ILE A 117 -8.14 4.43 -9.09
C ILE A 117 -9.54 4.71 -8.54
N HIS A 118 -9.85 4.22 -7.35
CA HIS A 118 -11.15 4.42 -6.72
C HIS A 118 -10.99 4.70 -5.22
N GLY A 119 -12.10 5.03 -4.58
CA GLY A 119 -12.20 5.06 -3.12
C GLY A 119 -13.06 3.93 -2.61
N GLY A 120 -13.46 4.01 -1.35
CA GLY A 120 -14.25 2.96 -0.74
C GLY A 120 -14.14 3.05 0.76
N THR A 121 -14.97 2.30 1.45
CA THR A 121 -14.93 2.23 2.91
C THR A 121 -13.93 1.18 3.38
N ASP A 122 -13.81 0.07 2.63
CA ASP A 122 -12.95 -1.06 2.99
C ASP A 122 -11.67 -1.02 2.14
N PRO A 123 -10.48 -0.95 2.75
CA PRO A 123 -9.21 -0.93 2.01
C PRO A 123 -8.94 -2.25 1.31
N GLY A 124 -8.69 -2.17 0.01
CA GLY A 124 -8.25 -3.29 -0.81
C GLY A 124 -9.13 -3.50 -2.04
N SER A 125 -8.63 -4.27 -3.00
CA SER A 125 -9.30 -4.41 -4.29
C SER A 125 -8.83 -5.64 -5.06
N ALA A 126 -9.50 -5.94 -6.18
CA ALA A 126 -9.08 -6.98 -7.12
C ALA A 126 -7.87 -6.60 -8.00
N GLY A 127 -7.00 -5.71 -7.49
CA GLY A 127 -5.86 -5.12 -8.20
C GLY A 127 -6.10 -3.70 -8.73
N CYS A 128 -7.12 -3.01 -8.25
CA CYS A 128 -7.25 -1.56 -8.43
C CYS A 128 -6.37 -0.80 -7.44
N ILE A 129 -6.21 0.51 -7.61
CA ILE A 129 -5.60 1.39 -6.62
C ILE A 129 -6.75 1.99 -5.78
N ASP A 130 -6.89 1.51 -4.55
CA ASP A 130 -7.91 1.97 -3.61
C ASP A 130 -7.32 3.03 -2.67
N LEU A 131 -7.76 4.27 -2.86
CA LEU A 131 -7.37 5.42 -2.05
C LEU A 131 -8.25 5.60 -0.82
N THR A 132 -9.27 4.76 -0.62
CA THR A 132 -10.26 4.83 0.46
C THR A 132 -10.84 6.25 0.62
N ASN A 133 -10.58 6.92 1.73
CA ASN A 133 -11.01 8.29 2.04
C ASN A 133 -10.19 9.37 1.30
N GLY A 134 -9.06 9.02 0.69
CA GLY A 134 -8.21 9.91 -0.10
C GLY A 134 -8.79 10.23 -1.49
N MET A 135 -9.75 9.43 -1.97
CA MET A 135 -10.27 9.53 -3.34
C MET A 135 -10.88 10.89 -3.66
N ASP A 136 -11.64 11.50 -2.75
CA ASP A 136 -12.30 12.79 -3.01
C ASP A 136 -11.27 13.92 -3.19
N ARG A 137 -10.20 13.89 -2.39
CA ARG A 137 -9.08 14.86 -2.52
C ARG A 137 -8.30 14.64 -3.80
N PHE A 138 -8.11 13.38 -4.21
CA PHE A 138 -7.48 13.05 -5.49
C PHE A 138 -8.36 13.53 -6.65
N ALA A 139 -9.66 13.29 -6.61
CA ALA A 139 -10.60 13.72 -7.64
C ALA A 139 -10.60 15.25 -7.80
N ASP A 140 -10.61 16.00 -6.69
CA ASP A 140 -10.51 17.46 -6.72
C ASP A 140 -9.19 17.97 -7.30
N PHE A 141 -8.08 17.28 -7.02
CA PHE A 141 -6.80 17.55 -7.65
C PHE A 141 -6.89 17.29 -9.17
N TYR A 142 -7.34 16.11 -9.56
CA TYR A 142 -7.31 15.66 -10.95
C TYR A 142 -8.25 16.46 -11.87
N ARG A 143 -9.39 16.95 -11.37
CA ARG A 143 -10.24 17.89 -12.12
C ARG A 143 -9.52 19.19 -12.48
N LYS A 144 -8.65 19.69 -11.60
CA LYS A 144 -7.92 20.95 -11.81
C LYS A 144 -6.78 20.82 -12.82
N THR A 145 -6.43 19.60 -13.21
CA THR A 145 -5.32 19.34 -14.14
C THR A 145 -5.78 19.05 -15.57
N GLY A 146 -7.07 19.17 -15.86
CA GLY A 146 -7.63 18.77 -17.16
C GLY A 146 -7.84 17.26 -17.29
N GLN A 147 -7.69 16.50 -16.19
CA GLN A 147 -7.94 15.05 -16.11
C GLN A 147 -7.13 14.26 -17.15
N SER A 148 -5.85 14.58 -17.28
CA SER A 148 -4.90 13.80 -18.06
C SER A 148 -3.65 13.57 -17.21
N ALA A 149 -3.32 12.30 -16.98
CA ALA A 149 -2.11 11.90 -16.28
C ALA A 149 -1.60 10.55 -16.78
N GLU A 150 -0.27 10.43 -16.78
CA GLU A 150 0.45 9.17 -16.88
C GLU A 150 0.68 8.65 -15.45
N LEU A 151 0.30 7.41 -15.17
CA LEU A 151 0.57 6.71 -13.92
C LEU A 151 1.70 5.71 -14.13
N ASN A 152 2.74 5.82 -13.31
CA ASN A 152 3.75 4.79 -13.15
C ASN A 152 3.45 3.96 -11.90
N VAL A 153 3.40 2.65 -12.04
CA VAL A 153 3.32 1.68 -10.95
C VAL A 153 4.67 0.96 -10.86
N SER A 154 5.30 1.03 -9.69
CA SER A 154 6.52 0.29 -9.38
C SER A 154 6.59 0.00 -7.90
N TYR A 155 7.11 -1.14 -7.47
CA TYR A 155 7.23 -1.48 -6.05
C TYR A 155 8.72 -1.46 -5.63
N PRO A 156 9.29 -0.30 -5.28
CA PRO A 156 10.74 -0.15 -5.05
C PRO A 156 11.25 -0.86 -3.79
N GLU A 157 10.38 -1.23 -2.84
CA GLU A 157 10.75 -2.09 -1.70
C GLU A 157 10.89 -3.58 -2.09
N TYR A 158 10.55 -3.93 -3.33
CA TYR A 158 10.62 -5.29 -3.85
C TYR A 158 11.85 -5.46 -4.74
N ASP A 159 12.91 -6.01 -4.16
CA ASP A 159 13.99 -6.66 -4.90
C ASP A 159 13.60 -8.13 -5.07
N SER A 160 13.48 -8.64 -6.30
CA SER A 160 13.11 -10.04 -6.53
C SER A 160 14.09 -11.02 -5.89
N ASP A 161 15.33 -10.60 -5.62
CA ASP A 161 16.37 -11.41 -4.98
C ASP A 161 16.16 -11.51 -3.44
N ASP A 162 15.46 -10.54 -2.83
CA ASP A 162 15.11 -10.53 -1.40
C ASP A 162 13.96 -11.50 -1.03
N PHE A 163 13.29 -12.08 -2.03
CA PHE A 163 12.15 -12.99 -1.86
C PHE A 163 12.46 -14.44 -2.23
N THR A 164 13.74 -14.82 -2.25
CA THR A 164 14.12 -16.24 -2.18
C THR A 164 13.58 -16.88 -0.90
N PHE A 165 13.20 -18.16 -0.93
CA PHE A 165 12.72 -18.88 0.26
C PHE A 165 13.71 -18.73 1.43
N GLU A 166 15.01 -18.73 1.14
CA GLU A 166 16.08 -18.55 2.12
C GLU A 166 16.11 -17.12 2.72
N ALA A 167 15.93 -16.08 1.91
CA ALA A 167 15.89 -14.69 2.38
C ALA A 167 14.61 -14.41 3.21
N LEU A 168 13.49 -14.99 2.81
CA LEU A 168 12.23 -14.95 3.56
C LEU A 168 12.34 -15.66 4.90
N GLU A 169 12.92 -16.86 4.93
CA GLU A 169 13.19 -17.58 6.18
C GLU A 169 14.10 -16.78 7.11
N ARG A 170 15.10 -16.07 6.58
CA ARG A 170 16.01 -15.25 7.39
C ARG A 170 15.37 -13.98 7.94
N LYS A 171 14.53 -13.31 7.14
CA LYS A 171 13.85 -12.05 7.50
C LYS A 171 12.70 -12.28 8.49
N TYR A 172 12.02 -13.42 8.39
CA TYR A 172 10.89 -13.80 9.25
C TYR A 172 11.24 -14.93 10.22
N ALA A 173 12.52 -15.29 10.35
CA ALA A 173 12.97 -16.21 11.38
C ALA A 173 12.50 -15.68 12.74
N PRO A 174 11.90 -16.52 13.59
CA PRO A 174 11.61 -16.11 14.96
C PRO A 174 12.92 -15.64 15.59
N ALA A 175 12.89 -14.50 16.29
CA ALA A 175 14.04 -14.01 17.03
C ALA A 175 14.61 -15.18 17.84
N ALA A 176 15.92 -15.42 17.70
CA ALA A 176 16.59 -16.45 18.47
C ALA A 176 16.16 -16.27 19.93
N ALA A 177 15.55 -17.31 20.50
CA ALA A 177 15.14 -17.27 21.89
C ALA A 177 16.36 -16.81 22.70
N PRO A 178 16.21 -15.84 23.62
CA PRO A 178 17.33 -15.44 24.46
C PRO A 178 17.89 -16.73 25.07
N GLU A 179 19.18 -16.98 24.85
CA GLU A 179 19.84 -18.13 25.45
C GLU A 179 19.52 -18.08 26.94
N ALA A 180 18.79 -19.08 27.41
CA ALA A 180 18.48 -19.22 28.81
C ALA A 180 19.82 -19.40 29.52
N ASP A 181 20.33 -18.30 30.06
CA ASP A 181 21.29 -18.32 31.14
C ASP A 181 20.61 -19.14 32.25
N ASN A 182 21.05 -20.38 32.38
CA ASN A 182 20.65 -21.27 33.45
C ASN A 182 21.63 -21.11 34.62
N ARG A 183 21.98 -19.88 35.01
CA ARG A 183 22.67 -19.65 36.28
C ARG A 183 21.64 -19.58 37.40
N TRP A 184 21.22 -20.77 37.82
CA TRP A 184 20.49 -20.99 39.06
C TRP A 184 21.38 -20.57 40.25
N ASP A 185 20.99 -19.53 40.98
CA ASP A 185 21.58 -19.14 42.26
C ASP A 185 20.57 -19.44 43.38
N PRO A 186 20.82 -20.43 44.26
CA PRO A 186 19.99 -20.64 45.41
C PRO A 186 20.50 -19.72 46.53
N ASP A 187 19.67 -18.80 47.00
CA ASP A 187 19.15 -18.93 48.36
C ASP A 187 18.55 -17.62 48.91
N GLY A 188 17.34 -17.79 49.46
CA GLY A 188 16.79 -16.86 50.43
C GLY A 188 17.59 -16.92 51.74
N ALA A 189 18.14 -15.78 52.12
CA ALA A 189 18.38 -15.29 53.48
C ALA A 189 18.55 -16.31 54.64
N ARG A 190 19.74 -16.30 55.26
CA ARG A 190 19.92 -15.94 56.70
C ARG A 190 21.40 -15.86 57.11
N ASN A 191 21.83 -14.63 57.38
CA ASN A 191 22.63 -14.16 58.52
C ASN A 191 23.61 -15.14 59.20
N ARG A 192 24.92 -14.90 59.04
CA ARG A 192 25.94 -15.04 60.11
C ARG A 192 27.13 -14.14 59.80
N ARG A 193 27.45 -13.28 60.78
CA ARG A 193 28.69 -12.51 60.87
C ARG A 193 29.88 -13.46 60.87
N SER A 194 30.89 -13.20 60.04
CA SER A 194 32.27 -13.56 60.32
C SER A 194 33.20 -12.60 59.58
N PHE A 195 33.87 -11.77 60.38
CA PHE A 195 35.04 -10.97 60.02
C PHE A 195 36.17 -11.87 59.48
N SER A 196 36.94 -11.38 58.49
CA SER A 196 38.28 -11.91 58.23
C SER A 196 39.21 -10.91 57.51
N LEU A 197 40.20 -10.46 58.28
CA LEU A 197 41.63 -10.22 57.97
C LEU A 197 42.09 -9.24 56.88
N ARG A 198 41.25 -8.40 56.27
CA ARG A 198 41.75 -7.24 55.49
C ARG A 198 41.53 -5.86 56.13
N ASP A 199 40.84 -5.80 57.26
CA ASP A 199 40.66 -4.58 58.07
C ASP A 199 41.61 -4.48 59.27
N ALA A 200 42.67 -5.30 59.33
CA ALA A 200 43.56 -5.38 60.51
C ALA A 200 44.98 -4.84 60.30
N LEU A 201 45.28 -4.10 59.23
CA LEU A 201 46.60 -3.46 59.06
C LEU A 201 46.49 -2.14 58.29
N ARG A 202 45.94 -1.11 58.96
CA ARG A 202 46.21 0.31 58.70
C ARG A 202 45.88 1.14 59.95
N ILE A 203 46.64 0.91 61.02
CA ILE A 203 46.80 1.83 62.14
C ILE A 203 48.29 1.80 62.52
N PHE A 204 48.99 2.86 62.12
CA PHE A 204 50.23 3.46 62.65
C PHE A 204 51.42 2.59 63.11
N GLU A 205 52.57 2.90 62.48
CA GLU A 205 53.99 2.67 62.87
C GLU A 205 54.55 1.25 62.89
#